data_AF-A0A7C2YIJ2-F1
#
_entry.id   AF-A0A7C2YIJ2-F1
#
_cell.length_a   1.000
_cell.length_b   1.000
_cell.length_c   1.000
_cell.angle_alpha   90.00
_cell.angle_beta   90.00
_cell.angle_gamma   90.00
#
_symmetry.space_group_name_H-M   'P 1'
#
loop_
_entity.id
_entity.type
_entity.pdbx_description
1 polymer ?
#
loop_
_entity_poly.entity_id
_entity_poly.type
_entity_poly.pdbx_seq_one_letter_code
_entity_poly.pdbx_strand_id
1 'polypeptide(L)'
;MCCLLGSLVAAWQPRDVVGLAEALRSLLRLVRDYTALNLLLFEGRSLVALCQYTTDPEYYTLWWRVDVDEVVVASERTDGRPGWQALRNGDLLWVEPGLEVSRVSVTS
;
A
#
# COMPACT_ATOMS: atom_id res chain seq x y z
N MET A 1 19.58 4.64 12.25
CA MET A 1 18.11 4.51 12.11
C MET A 1 17.79 4.18 10.65
N CYS A 2 18.15 2.97 10.22
CA CYS A 2 18.01 2.43 8.83
C CYS A 2 17.33 1.04 8.84
N CYS A 3 16.56 0.72 9.87
CA CYS A 3 16.14 -0.65 10.17
C CYS A 3 14.71 -0.98 9.69
N LEU A 4 13.87 0.01 9.39
CA LEU A 4 12.44 -0.24 9.20
C LEU A 4 12.11 -0.99 7.90
N LEU A 5 12.64 -0.53 6.77
CA LEU A 5 12.56 -1.25 5.49
C LEU A 5 13.34 -2.56 5.53
N GLY A 6 14.50 -2.60 6.21
CA GLY A 6 15.27 -3.83 6.39
C GLY A 6 14.50 -4.90 7.17
N SER A 7 13.83 -4.51 8.26
CA SER A 7 12.97 -5.38 9.07
C SER A 7 11.74 -5.83 8.28
N LEU A 8 11.13 -4.94 7.49
CA LEU A 8 10.01 -5.30 6.61
C LEU A 8 10.44 -6.37 5.59
N VAL A 9 11.56 -6.14 4.90
CA VAL A 9 12.13 -7.08 3.93
C VAL A 9 12.49 -8.40 4.59
N ALA A 10 13.05 -8.40 5.80
CA ALA A 10 13.38 -9.63 6.51
C ALA A 10 12.14 -10.43 6.94
N ALA A 11 11.07 -9.74 7.37
CA ALA A 11 9.83 -10.36 7.81
C ALA A 11 8.89 -10.76 6.67
N TRP A 12 9.07 -10.19 5.48
CA TRP A 12 8.24 -10.47 4.31
C TRP A 12 8.58 -11.84 3.70
N GLN A 13 8.00 -12.89 4.28
CA GLN A 13 8.09 -14.27 3.83
C GLN A 13 6.74 -14.97 4.05
N PRO A 14 6.13 -15.58 3.03
CA PRO A 14 6.57 -15.66 1.63
C PRO A 14 6.55 -14.30 0.89
N ARG A 15 7.23 -14.20 -0.26
CA ARG A 15 7.33 -12.97 -1.08
C ARG A 15 6.09 -12.73 -1.95
N ASP A 16 4.94 -12.67 -1.29
CA ASP A 16 3.65 -12.37 -1.90
C ASP A 16 2.88 -11.31 -1.08
N VAL A 17 1.67 -10.96 -1.53
CA VAL A 17 0.82 -9.96 -0.88
C VAL A 17 0.41 -10.35 0.56
N VAL A 18 0.27 -11.64 0.85
CA VAL A 18 -0.15 -12.12 2.18
C VAL A 18 1.01 -12.00 3.15
N GLY A 19 2.19 -12.48 2.79
CA GLY A 19 3.40 -12.34 3.60
C GLY A 19 3.78 -10.87 3.82
N LEU A 20 3.55 -10.00 2.83
CA LEU A 20 3.77 -8.56 3.00
C LEU A 20 2.78 -7.96 4.00
N ALA A 21 1.50 -8.33 3.89
CA ALA A 21 0.47 -7.85 4.81
C ALA A 21 0.77 -8.25 6.26
N GLU A 22 1.26 -9.46 6.50
CA GLU A 22 1.67 -9.93 7.83
C GLU A 22 2.90 -9.19 8.37
N ALA A 23 3.90 -8.97 7.51
CA ALA A 23 5.09 -8.21 7.86
C ALA A 23 4.74 -6.74 8.19
N LEU A 24 3.86 -6.12 7.41
CA LEU A 24 3.35 -4.77 7.65
C LEU A 24 2.54 -4.70 8.96
N ARG A 25 1.64 -5.66 9.23
CA ARG A 25 0.91 -5.72 10.51
C ARG A 25 1.86 -5.77 11.70
N SER A 26 2.91 -6.58 11.62
CA SER A 26 3.92 -6.69 12.66
C SER A 26 4.70 -5.39 12.84
N LEU A 27 5.09 -4.76 11.73
CA LEU A 27 5.77 -3.48 11.73
C LEU A 27 4.91 -2.36 12.34
N LEU A 28 3.64 -2.26 11.96
CA LEU A 28 2.71 -1.24 12.47
C LEU A 28 2.45 -1.36 13.98
N ARG A 29 2.66 -2.53 14.58
CA ARG A 29 2.60 -2.70 16.05
C ARG A 29 3.82 -2.12 16.77
N LEU A 30 4.96 -2.03 16.07
CA LEU A 30 6.22 -1.51 16.60
C LEU A 30 6.30 0.02 16.47
N VAL A 31 5.74 0.57 15.39
CA VAL A 31 5.69 2.01 15.15
C VAL A 31 4.44 2.57 15.84
N ARG A 32 4.58 3.13 17.05
CA ARG A 32 3.42 3.59 17.85
C ARG A 32 3.08 5.07 17.69
N ASP A 33 4.03 5.90 17.29
CA ASP A 33 3.88 7.35 17.21
C ASP A 33 4.01 7.84 15.75
N TYR A 34 3.05 7.48 14.91
CA TYR A 34 2.97 7.97 13.53
C TYR A 34 1.55 8.46 13.20
N THR A 35 1.45 9.50 12.37
CA THR A 35 0.18 10.01 11.86
C THR A 35 -0.27 9.26 10.62
N ALA A 36 0.66 8.95 9.70
CA ALA A 36 0.42 8.12 8.53
C ALA A 36 1.66 7.37 8.05
N LEU A 37 1.43 6.27 7.35
CA LEU A 37 2.40 5.44 6.66
C LEU A 37 1.83 5.00 5.31
N ASN A 38 1.84 5.92 4.35
CA ASN A 38 1.54 5.58 2.96
C ASN A 38 2.83 5.08 2.31
N LEU A 39 2.78 3.90 1.68
CA LEU A 39 3.93 3.29 1.01
C LEU A 39 3.61 3.01 -0.45
N LEU A 40 4.56 3.29 -1.32
CA LEU A 40 4.61 2.76 -2.69
C LEU A 40 5.90 1.95 -2.80
N LEU A 41 5.77 0.66 -3.04
CA LEU A 41 6.90 -0.26 -3.19
C LEU A 41 6.86 -0.86 -4.59
N PHE A 42 8.05 -1.13 -5.12
CA PHE A 42 8.20 -1.85 -6.37
C PHE A 42 9.07 -3.08 -6.10
N GLU A 43 8.50 -4.26 -6.27
CA GLU A 43 9.18 -5.54 -6.06
C GLU A 43 9.21 -6.30 -7.38
N GLY A 44 10.40 -6.40 -7.99
CA GLY A 44 10.57 -7.01 -9.31
C GLY A 44 9.82 -6.26 -10.41
N ARG A 45 8.56 -6.65 -10.66
CA ARG A 45 7.66 -6.04 -11.64
C ARG A 45 6.28 -5.69 -11.07
N SER A 46 6.06 -5.94 -9.78
CA SER A 46 4.77 -5.71 -9.13
C SER A 46 4.82 -4.40 -8.34
N LEU A 47 3.75 -3.63 -8.44
CA LEU A 47 3.55 -2.40 -7.67
C LEU A 47 2.73 -2.72 -6.43
N VAL A 48 3.17 -2.20 -5.29
CA VAL A 48 2.44 -2.30 -4.03
C VAL A 48 2.13 -0.91 -3.50
N ALA A 49 0.90 -0.72 -3.03
CA ALA A 49 0.50 0.51 -2.37
C ALA A 49 -0.18 0.23 -1.03
N LEU A 50 0.27 0.90 0.03
CA LEU A 50 -0.39 0.89 1.34
C LEU A 50 -0.94 2.27 1.63
N CYS A 51 -2.19 2.33 2.08
CA CYS A 51 -2.78 3.51 2.73
C CYS A 51 -2.94 3.21 4.22
N GLN A 52 -2.26 3.94 5.10
CA GLN A 52 -2.39 3.73 6.55
C GLN A 52 -2.26 5.06 7.29
N TYR A 53 -3.22 5.38 8.15
CA TYR A 53 -3.21 6.58 8.98
C TYR A 53 -3.90 6.34 10.32
N THR A 54 -3.53 7.15 11.32
CA THR A 54 -4.11 7.14 12.67
C THR A 54 -4.98 8.37 12.91
N THR A 55 -4.70 9.48 12.23
CA THR A 55 -5.46 10.74 12.26
C THR A 55 -5.69 11.29 10.86
N ASP A 56 -6.54 12.32 10.73
CA ASP A 56 -6.69 13.15 9.52
C ASP A 56 -6.95 12.37 8.20
N PRO A 57 -8.07 11.61 8.13
CA PRO A 57 -8.41 10.78 6.97
C PRO A 57 -8.57 11.56 5.65
N GLU A 58 -8.87 12.86 5.73
CA GLU A 58 -9.02 13.73 4.56
C GLU A 58 -7.67 14.23 4.02
N TYR A 59 -6.61 14.18 4.83
CA TYR A 59 -5.27 14.61 4.45
C TYR A 59 -4.41 13.45 3.92
N TYR A 60 -4.52 12.28 4.54
CA TYR A 60 -3.72 11.10 4.18
C TYR A 60 -4.46 10.17 3.22
N THR A 61 -4.75 10.66 2.01
CA THR A 61 -5.43 9.87 0.99
C THR A 61 -4.47 9.14 0.05
N LEU A 62 -4.94 8.00 -0.48
CA LEU A 62 -4.34 7.35 -1.62
C LEU A 62 -5.47 6.89 -2.56
N TRP A 63 -5.30 7.16 -3.83
CA TRP A 63 -6.24 6.85 -4.89
C TRP A 63 -5.57 5.96 -5.92
N TRP A 64 -6.35 5.09 -6.54
CA TRP A 64 -5.88 4.24 -7.62
C TRP A 64 -6.91 4.15 -8.74
N ARG A 65 -6.43 3.88 -9.96
CA ARG A 65 -7.25 3.67 -11.16
C ARG A 65 -6.61 2.58 -12.00
N VAL A 66 -7.44 1.70 -12.55
CA VAL A 66 -7.01 0.72 -13.56
C VAL A 66 -7.53 1.18 -14.91
N ASP A 67 -6.67 1.10 -15.91
CA ASP A 67 -7.00 1.25 -17.32
C ASP A 67 -6.59 -0.02 -18.09
N VAL A 68 -6.82 -0.03 -19.39
CA VAL A 68 -6.46 -1.16 -20.27
C VAL A 68 -4.96 -1.47 -20.21
N ASP A 69 -4.12 -0.43 -20.14
CA ASP A 69 -2.66 -0.56 -20.29
C ASP A 69 -1.87 -0.11 -19.04
N GLU A 70 -2.53 0.40 -18.01
CA GLU A 70 -1.85 0.94 -16.83
C GLU A 70 -2.66 0.80 -15.54
N VAL A 71 -1.94 0.74 -14.40
CA VAL A 71 -2.49 1.05 -13.08
C VAL A 71 -1.78 2.28 -12.55
N VAL A 72 -2.58 3.27 -12.14
CA VAL A 72 -2.09 4.51 -11.54
C VAL A 72 -2.42 4.51 -10.07
N VAL A 73 -1.45 4.88 -9.22
CA VAL A 73 -1.65 5.13 -7.79
C VAL A 73 -1.09 6.51 -7.46
N ALA A 74 -1.85 7.33 -6.75
CA ALA A 74 -1.50 8.70 -6.43
C ALA A 74 -2.12 9.14 -5.10
N SER A 75 -1.55 10.17 -4.45
CA SER A 75 -2.12 10.73 -3.22
C SER A 75 -3.49 11.37 -3.43
N GLU A 76 -3.75 11.89 -4.63
CA GLU A 76 -5.00 12.52 -5.05
C GLU A 76 -5.33 12.08 -6.48
N ARG A 77 -6.58 12.27 -6.91
CA ARG A 77 -6.94 12.05 -8.32
C ARG A 77 -6.18 13.06 -9.18
N THR A 78 -5.37 12.57 -10.12
CA THR A 78 -4.51 13.44 -10.94
C THR A 78 -5.21 14.00 -12.17
N ASP A 79 -6.39 13.47 -12.50
CA ASP A 79 -7.20 13.90 -13.64
C ASP A 79 -8.71 13.66 -13.39
N GLY A 80 -9.53 14.10 -14.35
CA GLY A 80 -10.98 13.90 -14.34
C GLY A 80 -11.44 12.57 -14.96
N ARG A 81 -10.54 11.60 -15.21
CA ARG A 81 -10.93 10.33 -15.82
C ARG A 81 -11.80 9.51 -14.85
N PRO A 82 -12.78 8.74 -15.34
CA PRO A 82 -13.54 7.85 -14.48
C PRO A 82 -12.68 6.69 -13.94
N GLY A 83 -13.19 5.99 -12.92
CA GLY A 83 -12.56 4.76 -12.41
C GLY A 83 -11.60 4.95 -11.24
N TRP A 84 -11.34 6.19 -10.80
CA TRP A 84 -10.62 6.44 -9.56
C TRP A 84 -11.35 5.87 -8.34
N GLN A 85 -10.62 5.11 -7.54
CA GLN A 85 -11.07 4.52 -6.30
C GLN A 85 -10.13 4.93 -5.16
N ALA A 86 -10.68 5.26 -4.00
CA ALA A 86 -9.86 5.51 -2.82
C ALA A 86 -9.41 4.18 -2.19
N LEU A 87 -8.14 4.07 -1.82
CA LEU A 87 -7.69 3.06 -0.87
C LEU A 87 -8.12 3.48 0.53
N ARG A 88 -8.74 2.55 1.26
CA ARG A 88 -9.18 2.78 2.63
C ARG A 88 -7.99 2.69 3.58
N ASN A 89 -8.16 3.22 4.80
CA ASN A 89 -7.19 3.01 5.86
C ASN A 89 -6.93 1.52 6.09
N GLY A 90 -5.67 1.12 6.02
CA GLY A 90 -5.22 -0.27 6.11
C GLY A 90 -5.34 -1.07 4.82
N ASP A 91 -5.78 -0.51 3.69
CA ASP A 91 -5.79 -1.24 2.44
C ASP A 91 -4.36 -1.36 1.88
N LEU A 92 -3.95 -2.60 1.59
CA LEU A 92 -2.77 -2.93 0.81
C LEU A 92 -3.22 -3.39 -0.59
N LEU A 93 -2.85 -2.61 -1.60
CA LEU A 93 -3.03 -2.91 -3.01
C LEU A 93 -1.78 -3.60 -3.54
N TRP A 94 -1.97 -4.66 -4.31
CA TRP A 94 -0.90 -5.35 -5.02
C TRP A 94 -1.28 -5.50 -6.49
N VAL A 95 -0.43 -4.98 -7.37
CA VAL A 95 -0.63 -4.95 -8.81
C VAL A 95 0.43 -5.83 -9.45
N GLU A 96 -0.01 -6.89 -10.10
CA GLU A 96 0.85 -7.79 -10.84
C GLU A 96 1.26 -7.20 -12.19
N PRO A 97 2.30 -7.75 -12.86
CA PRO A 97 2.76 -7.22 -14.13
C PRO A 97 1.75 -7.35 -15.28
N GLY A 98 0.73 -8.20 -15.14
CA GLY A 98 -0.41 -8.33 -16.05
C GLY A 98 -1.56 -7.37 -15.73
N LEU A 99 -1.34 -6.41 -14.81
CA LEU A 99 -2.33 -5.47 -14.30
C LEU A 99 -3.43 -6.13 -13.45
N GLU A 100 -3.28 -7.40 -13.06
CA GLU A 100 -4.16 -8.02 -12.08
C GLU A 100 -3.99 -7.34 -10.72
N VAL A 101 -5.10 -6.97 -10.11
CA VAL A 101 -5.09 -6.27 -8.83
C VAL A 101 -5.65 -7.17 -7.74
N SER A 102 -4.89 -7.32 -6.68
CA SER A 102 -5.37 -7.91 -5.42
C SER A 102 -5.32 -6.88 -4.30
N ARG A 103 -6.24 -7.03 -3.34
CA ARG A 103 -6.34 -6.13 -2.19
C ARG A 103 -6.54 -6.92 -0.92
N VAL A 104 -5.74 -6.61 0.08
CA VAL A 104 -5.84 -7.18 1.43
C VAL A 104 -5.81 -6.07 2.46
N SER A 105 -6.39 -6.34 3.64
CA SER A 105 -6.34 -5.40 4.75
C SER A 105 -5.15 -5.70 5.66
N VAL A 106 -4.47 -4.66 6.14
CA VAL A 106 -3.42 -4.73 7.18
C VAL A 106 -3.86 -4.16 8.52
N THR A 107 -5.14 -3.82 8.68
CA THR A 107 -5.69 -3.52 10.02
C THR A 107 -5.79 -4.79 10.87
N SER A 108 -5.56 -4.62 12.17
CA SER A 108 -5.71 -5.67 13.18
C SER A 108 -7.17 -5.92 13.52
#